data_AF-A0A411YFZ0-F1
#
_entry.id   AF-A0A411YFZ0-F1
#
_cell.length_a   1.000
_cell.length_b   1.000
_cell.length_c   1.000
_cell.angle_alpha   90.00
_cell.angle_beta   90.00
_cell.angle_gamma   90.00
#
_symmetry.space_group_name_H-M   'P 1'
#
loop_
_entity.id
_entity.type
_entity.pdbx_description
1 polymer ?
#
loop_
_entity_poly.entity_id
_entity_poly.type
_entity_poly.pdbx_seq_one_letter_code
_entity_poly.pdbx_strand_id
1 'polypeptide(L)'
;MSAKLDQPFYWGSRKWRASYDRRTYVEGFFGNVQNASAENLRRGFVRTTGLGPIRLMLAITAAACNVRQLRNWHADTGLGDPEHPLLAPDEANHGFVELTADQAETLDRAYLDAA
;
A
#
# COMPACT_ATOMS: atom_id res chain seq x y z
N MET A 1 -12.72 -14.21 -25.48
CA MET A 1 -13.88 -13.30 -25.37
C MET A 1 -13.48 -12.00 -26.04
N SER A 2 -14.27 -11.50 -26.99
CA SER A 2 -13.95 -10.24 -27.69
C SER A 2 -14.33 -9.07 -26.79
N ALA A 3 -13.40 -8.15 -26.51
CA ALA A 3 -13.64 -7.00 -25.63
C ALA A 3 -14.84 -6.12 -26.03
N LYS A 4 -15.30 -6.23 -27.28
CA LYS A 4 -16.53 -5.58 -27.78
C LYS A 4 -17.82 -6.19 -27.21
N LEU A 5 -17.82 -7.48 -26.88
CA LEU A 5 -18.97 -8.22 -26.33
C LEU A 5 -19.07 -8.08 -24.80
N ASP A 6 -17.97 -7.70 -24.14
CA ASP A 6 -17.90 -7.52 -22.69
C ASP A 6 -18.41 -6.14 -22.22
N GLN A 7 -18.83 -5.29 -23.16
CA GLN A 7 -19.40 -3.98 -22.86
C GLN A 7 -20.93 -4.07 -22.82
N PRO A 8 -21.56 -4.17 -21.63
CA PRO A 8 -23.01 -4.37 -21.51
C PRO A 8 -23.83 -3.12 -21.87
N PHE A 9 -23.20 -1.94 -21.97
CA PHE A 9 -23.90 -0.68 -22.22
C PHE A 9 -23.51 -0.06 -23.56
N TYR A 10 -24.50 0.47 -24.27
CA TYR A 10 -24.27 1.25 -25.49
C TYR A 10 -23.32 2.43 -25.22
N TRP A 11 -22.29 2.57 -26.04
CA TRP A 11 -21.27 3.61 -25.91
C TRP A 11 -21.91 5.01 -25.90
N GLY A 12 -21.51 5.86 -24.96
CA GLY A 12 -22.08 7.21 -24.78
C GLY A 12 -23.42 7.29 -24.03
N SER A 13 -24.10 6.15 -23.78
CA SER A 13 -25.30 6.12 -22.93
C SER A 13 -24.99 6.59 -21.50
N ARG A 14 -26.01 7.01 -20.74
CA ARG A 14 -25.82 7.39 -19.32
C ARG A 14 -25.26 6.24 -18.48
N LYS A 15 -25.75 5.02 -18.71
CA LYS A 15 -25.25 3.81 -18.02
C LYS A 15 -23.80 3.51 -18.38
N TRP A 16 -23.44 3.67 -19.65
CA TRP A 16 -22.05 3.54 -20.09
C TRP A 16 -21.15 4.55 -19.41
N ARG A 17 -21.51 5.85 -19.42
CA ARG A 17 -20.73 6.90 -18.74
C ARG A 17 -20.54 6.59 -17.26
N ALA A 18 -21.62 6.31 -16.53
CA ALA A 18 -21.52 5.96 -15.11
C ALA A 18 -20.66 4.69 -14.83
N SER A 19 -20.59 3.75 -15.78
CA SER A 19 -19.69 2.61 -15.70
C SER A 19 -18.25 2.99 -16.04
N TYR A 20 -18.07 3.85 -17.04
CA TYR A 20 -16.77 4.29 -17.53
C TYR A 20 -16.09 5.21 -16.52
N ASP A 21 -16.83 6.13 -15.90
CA ASP A 21 -16.33 7.08 -14.87
C ASP A 21 -15.75 6.35 -13.66
N ARG A 22 -16.21 5.13 -13.37
CA ARG A 22 -15.65 4.29 -12.30
C ARG A 22 -14.21 3.84 -12.57
N ARG A 23 -13.80 3.78 -13.84
CA ARG A 23 -12.44 3.40 -14.25
C ARG A 23 -11.39 4.37 -13.72
N THR A 24 -11.73 5.65 -13.62
CA THR A 24 -10.85 6.69 -13.09
C THR A 24 -10.36 6.33 -11.68
N TYR A 25 -11.21 5.76 -10.82
CA TYR A 25 -10.80 5.35 -9.47
C TYR A 25 -9.82 4.17 -9.50
N VAL A 26 -10.01 3.22 -10.41
CA VAL A 26 -9.10 2.08 -10.57
C VAL A 26 -7.74 2.55 -11.09
N GLU A 27 -7.73 3.42 -12.09
CA GLU A 27 -6.50 4.01 -12.62
C GLU A 27 -5.79 4.86 -11.57
N GLY A 28 -6.54 5.64 -10.78
CA GLY A 28 -6.01 6.41 -9.66
C GLY A 28 -5.37 5.53 -8.58
N PHE A 29 -5.99 4.40 -8.23
CA PHE A 29 -5.42 3.44 -7.28
C PHE A 29 -4.09 2.88 -7.79
N PHE A 30 -4.04 2.39 -9.04
CA PHE A 30 -2.80 1.85 -9.60
C PHE A 30 -1.73 2.92 -9.81
N GLY A 31 -2.11 4.15 -10.15
CA GLY A 31 -1.20 5.29 -10.23
C GLY A 31 -0.53 5.59 -8.87
N ASN A 32 -1.28 5.50 -7.78
CA ASN A 32 -0.76 5.61 -6.41
C ASN A 32 0.22 4.46 -6.10
N VAL A 33 -0.24 3.22 -6.25
CA VAL A 33 0.53 2.03 -5.86
C VAL A 33 1.85 1.89 -6.63
N GLN A 34 1.91 2.33 -7.88
CA GLN A 34 3.12 2.26 -8.70
C GLN A 34 4.01 3.50 -8.58
N ASN A 35 3.59 4.53 -7.85
CA ASN A 35 4.35 5.77 -7.71
C ASN A 35 5.66 5.50 -6.95
N ALA A 36 6.78 5.96 -7.51
CA ALA A 36 8.11 5.78 -6.92
C ALA A 36 8.26 6.45 -5.55
N SER A 37 7.50 7.51 -5.29
CA SER A 37 7.51 8.26 -4.03
C SER A 37 6.45 7.77 -3.02
N ALA A 38 5.72 6.69 -3.34
CA ALA A 38 4.70 6.11 -2.47
C ALA A 38 4.98 4.61 -2.26
N GLU A 39 4.07 3.72 -2.67
CA GLU A 39 4.23 2.27 -2.47
C GLU A 39 5.29 1.64 -3.41
N ASN A 40 5.65 2.33 -4.49
CA ASN A 40 6.67 1.95 -5.47
C ASN A 40 6.61 0.48 -5.90
N LEU A 41 5.39 -0.06 -6.06
CA LEU A 41 5.21 -1.43 -6.51
C LEU A 41 5.56 -1.52 -7.99
N ARG A 42 6.74 -2.07 -8.28
CA ARG A 42 7.21 -2.30 -9.65
C ARG A 42 7.18 -3.78 -10.01
N ARG A 43 7.17 -4.05 -11.32
CA ARG A 43 7.38 -5.41 -11.83
C ARG A 43 8.72 -5.93 -11.31
N GLY A 44 8.72 -7.11 -10.68
CA GLY A 44 9.91 -7.70 -10.07
C GLY A 44 10.20 -7.26 -8.63
N PHE A 45 9.36 -6.40 -8.04
CA PHE A 45 9.43 -6.06 -6.62
C PHE A 45 9.23 -7.29 -5.74
N VAL A 46 8.16 -8.05 -6.01
CA VAL A 46 7.94 -9.35 -5.39
C VAL A 46 8.79 -10.38 -6.15
N ARG A 47 9.85 -10.87 -5.50
CA ARG A 47 10.77 -11.90 -6.05
C ARG A 47 10.29 -13.34 -5.80
N THR A 48 9.13 -13.49 -5.18
CA THR A 48 8.51 -14.79 -4.89
C THR A 48 7.55 -15.18 -6.02
N THR A 49 7.49 -16.47 -6.33
CA THR A 49 6.53 -17.02 -7.28
C THR A 49 5.39 -17.74 -6.54
N GLY A 50 4.23 -17.83 -7.19
CA GLY A 50 3.04 -18.49 -6.64
C GLY A 50 1.94 -17.53 -6.16
N LEU A 51 0.69 -18.00 -6.26
CA LEU A 51 -0.49 -17.17 -6.01
C LEU A 51 -0.62 -16.70 -4.56
N GLY A 52 -0.25 -17.54 -3.59
CA GLY A 52 -0.33 -17.21 -2.16
C GLY A 52 0.51 -15.99 -1.79
N PRO A 53 1.84 -16.04 -1.98
CA PRO A 53 2.74 -14.92 -1.68
C PRO A 53 2.37 -13.65 -2.44
N ILE A 54 2.03 -13.75 -3.74
CA ILE A 54 1.62 -12.59 -4.54
C ILE A 54 0.35 -11.95 -3.99
N ARG A 55 -0.65 -12.74 -3.59
CA ARG A 55 -1.90 -12.23 -3.00
C ARG A 55 -1.63 -11.54 -1.67
N LEU A 56 -0.78 -12.12 -0.81
CA LEU A 56 -0.39 -11.52 0.45
C LEU A 56 0.29 -10.17 0.24
N MET A 57 1.28 -10.11 -0.66
CA MET A 57 1.97 -8.86 -0.97
C MET A 57 1.02 -7.80 -1.50
N LEU A 58 0.12 -8.17 -2.41
CA LEU A 58 -0.88 -7.24 -2.94
C LEU A 58 -1.81 -6.72 -1.84
N ALA A 59 -2.23 -7.58 -0.92
CA ALA A 59 -3.08 -7.18 0.21
C ALA A 59 -2.36 -6.19 1.14
N ILE A 60 -1.08 -6.44 1.45
CA ILE A 60 -0.26 -5.54 2.27
C ILE A 60 -0.09 -4.19 1.56
N THR A 61 0.22 -4.18 0.26
CA THR A 61 0.35 -2.95 -0.50
C THR A 61 -0.96 -2.16 -0.57
N ALA A 62 -2.09 -2.84 -0.76
CA ALA A 62 -3.39 -2.19 -0.73
C ALA A 62 -3.71 -1.58 0.65
N ALA A 63 -3.40 -2.29 1.73
CA ALA A 63 -3.58 -1.78 3.09
C ALA A 63 -2.71 -0.53 3.35
N ALA A 64 -1.42 -0.58 2.97
CA ALA A 64 -0.51 0.57 3.10
C ALA A 64 -1.01 1.80 2.30
N CYS A 65 -1.45 1.58 1.06
CA CYS A 65 -2.02 2.63 0.22
C CYS A 65 -3.28 3.25 0.86
N ASN A 66 -4.16 2.42 1.44
CA ASN A 66 -5.36 2.90 2.12
C ASN A 66 -5.02 3.76 3.34
N VAL A 67 -4.06 3.34 4.17
CA VAL A 67 -3.61 4.11 5.35
C VAL A 67 -3.04 5.47 4.91
N ARG A 68 -2.16 5.48 3.91
CA ARG A 68 -1.59 6.72 3.37
C ARG A 68 -2.66 7.66 2.82
N GLN A 69 -3.59 7.14 2.02
CA GLN A 69 -4.66 7.96 1.46
C GLN A 69 -5.59 8.52 2.54
N LEU A 70 -5.89 7.73 3.57
CA LEU A 70 -6.67 8.18 4.73
C LEU A 70 -5.96 9.34 5.45
N ARG A 71 -4.67 9.19 5.73
CA ARG A 71 -3.85 10.22 6.39
C ARG A 71 -3.75 11.50 5.56
N ASN A 72 -3.51 11.37 4.25
CA ASN A 72 -3.47 12.52 3.34
C ASN A 72 -4.82 13.25 3.31
N TRP A 73 -5.92 12.51 3.15
CA TRP A 73 -7.26 13.09 3.18
C TRP A 73 -7.56 13.80 4.50
N HIS A 74 -7.19 13.20 5.63
CA HIS A 74 -7.34 13.82 6.94
C HIS A 74 -6.51 15.10 7.06
N ALA A 75 -5.25 15.09 6.59
CA ALA A 75 -4.39 16.27 6.59
C ALA A 75 -4.94 17.40 5.70
N ASP A 76 -5.49 17.05 4.53
CA ASP A 76 -6.01 18.03 3.56
C ASP A 76 -7.35 18.64 4.00
N THR A 77 -8.20 17.86 4.69
CA THR A 77 -9.59 18.26 4.97
C THR A 77 -9.87 18.56 6.44
N GLY A 78 -9.10 17.99 7.37
CA GLY A 78 -9.37 18.02 8.81
C GLY A 78 -10.63 17.28 9.24
N LEU A 79 -11.26 16.49 8.37
CA LEU A 79 -12.57 15.86 8.62
C LEU A 79 -12.50 14.44 9.19
N GLY A 80 -11.31 13.85 9.29
CA GLY A 80 -11.14 12.54 9.92
C GLY A 80 -11.23 12.60 11.44
N ASP A 81 -11.67 11.51 12.05
CA ASP A 81 -11.68 11.35 13.51
C ASP A 81 -10.26 11.41 14.07
N PRO A 82 -9.88 12.45 14.87
CA PRO A 82 -8.51 12.64 15.35
C PRO A 82 -7.97 11.47 16.19
N GLU A 83 -8.86 10.71 16.84
CA GLU A 83 -8.49 9.58 17.70
C GLU A 83 -8.44 8.25 16.95
N HIS A 84 -8.64 8.27 15.62
CA HIS A 84 -8.62 7.06 14.82
C HIS A 84 -7.21 6.43 14.84
N PRO A 85 -7.05 5.13 15.19
CA PRO A 85 -5.73 4.52 15.36
C PRO A 85 -4.80 4.62 14.15
N LEU A 86 -5.35 4.58 12.93
CA LEU A 86 -4.58 4.72 11.68
C LEU A 86 -4.12 6.16 11.37
N LEU A 87 -4.59 7.16 12.11
CA LEU A 87 -4.13 8.54 12.02
C LEU A 87 -3.06 8.87 13.06
N ALA A 88 -2.82 7.96 14.02
CA ALA A 88 -1.73 8.10 14.97
C ALA A 88 -0.40 8.27 14.21
N PRO A 89 0.51 9.12 14.72
CA PRO A 89 1.83 9.29 14.12
C PRO A 89 2.57 7.95 14.11
N ASP A 90 3.35 7.72 13.05
CA ASP A 90 4.24 6.57 13.02
C ASP A 90 5.28 6.69 14.12
N GLU A 91 5.68 5.55 14.68
CA GLU A 91 6.79 5.50 15.62
C GLU A 91 8.07 6.04 14.96
N ALA A 92 8.97 6.57 15.78
CA ALA A 92 10.25 7.06 15.30
C ALA A 92 11.01 5.91 14.62
N ASN A 93 11.21 6.01 13.31
CA ASN A 93 12.01 5.06 12.57
C ASN A 93 13.49 5.30 12.88
N HIS A 94 14.06 4.47 13.77
CA HIS A 94 15.48 4.50 14.10
C HIS A 94 16.38 3.79 13.07
N GLY A 95 15.79 3.26 11.99
CA GLY A 95 16.49 2.55 10.93
C GLY A 95 16.98 1.17 11.35
N PHE A 96 17.84 0.60 10.50
CA PHE A 96 18.54 -0.66 10.79
C PHE A 96 20.03 -0.45 10.53
N VAL A 97 20.86 -1.07 11.36
CA VAL A 97 22.31 -1.12 11.19
C VAL A 97 22.68 -2.61 11.09
N GLU A 98 23.45 -2.97 10.06
CA GLU A 98 24.05 -4.31 10.00
C GLU A 98 25.14 -4.40 11.07
N LEU A 99 24.93 -5.27 12.04
CA LEU A 99 25.89 -5.54 13.10
C LEU A 99 26.96 -6.51 12.60
N THR A 100 28.21 -6.30 13.02
CA THR A 100 29.21 -7.37 12.94
C THR A 100 28.84 -8.51 13.90
N ALA A 101 29.42 -9.69 13.70
CA ALA A 101 29.19 -10.84 14.59
C ALA A 101 29.50 -10.48 16.06
N ASP A 102 30.63 -9.81 16.31
CA ASP A 102 31.04 -9.39 17.65
C ASP A 102 30.08 -8.37 18.28
N GLN A 103 29.54 -7.45 17.47
CA GLN A 103 28.55 -6.47 17.91
C GLN A 103 27.22 -7.15 18.26
N ALA A 104 26.78 -8.12 17.46
CA ALA A 104 25.59 -8.90 17.76
C ALA A 104 25.74 -9.70 19.06
N GLU A 105 26.88 -10.39 19.25
CA GLU A 105 27.14 -11.17 20.47
C GLU A 105 27.20 -10.29 21.73
N THR A 106 27.76 -9.09 21.61
CA THR A 106 27.80 -8.11 22.70
C THR A 106 26.39 -7.63 23.06
N LEU A 107 25.57 -7.34 22.05
CA LEU A 107 24.20 -6.88 22.25
C LEU A 107 23.31 -7.96 22.87
N ASP A 108 23.44 -9.21 22.39
CA ASP A 108 22.72 -10.37 22.92
C ASP A 108 23.08 -10.60 24.39
N ARG A 109 24.37 -10.50 24.75
CA ARG A 109 24.82 -10.63 26.14
C ARG A 109 24.23 -9.54 27.03
N ALA A 110 24.27 -8.27 26.57
CA ALA A 110 23.69 -7.15 27.30
C ALA A 110 22.16 -7.27 27.46
N TYR A 111 21.46 -7.83 26.48
CA TYR A 111 20.02 -8.06 26.56
C TYR A 111 19.68 -9.17 27.56
N LEU A 112 20.43 -10.27 27.56
CA LEU A 112 20.26 -11.38 28.50
C LEU A 112 20.57 -10.99 29.94
N ASP A 113 21.53 -10.08 30.16
CA ASP A 113 21.87 -9.57 31.50
C ASP A 113 20.85 -8.56 32.04
N ALA A 114 20.02 -7.98 31.17
CA ALA A 114 18.98 -7.01 31.51
C ALA A 114 17.58 -7.64 31.75
N ALA A 115 17.43 -8.93 31.46
CA ALA A 115 16.19 -9.72 31.59
C ALA A 115 16.16 -10.50 32.92
#